data_AF-A0A1Q7ESH1-F1
#
_entry.id   AF-A0A1Q7ESH1-F1
#
_cell.length_a   1.000
_cell.length_b   1.000
_cell.length_c   1.000
_cell.angle_alpha   90.00
_cell.angle_beta   90.00
_cell.angle_gamma   90.00
#
_symmetry.space_group_name_H-M   'P 1'
#
loop_
_entity.id
_entity.type
_entity.pdbx_description
1 polymer ?
#
loop_
_entity_poly.entity_id
_entity_poly.type
_entity_poly.pdbx_seq_one_letter_code
_entity_poly.pdbx_strand_id
1 'polypeptide(L)'
;MSETVIPYMVKPHPVTGLPNGKFGIWLFLSSEVMLFGALFSSYVLIRIGMPHWPPEGGLSSEVLSVPWGTFNTAVLITSSITMVLAWASCKMGSLPRFKMWMGATVFLALVFLVVKYFEYSDKFHHDHFPSHDNFFAVYFLLTGLHGLHIVGGIIVNTFLLTWGSRMWKTDPEHFTNRVENAGLYWHFVDLVWIFLFPSLYLL
;
A
#
# COMPACT_ATOMS: atom_id res chain seq x y z
N MET A 1 -30.25 -15.67 -22.75
CA MET A 1 -28.79 -15.53 -22.94
C MET A 1 -28.14 -16.42 -21.89
N SER A 2 -27.46 -17.48 -22.31
CA SER A 2 -26.65 -18.30 -21.40
C SER A 2 -25.63 -17.37 -20.75
N GLU A 3 -25.76 -17.11 -19.45
CA GLU A 3 -24.70 -16.44 -18.71
C GLU A 3 -23.47 -17.34 -18.85
N THR A 4 -22.50 -16.92 -19.67
CA THR A 4 -21.18 -17.52 -19.70
C THR A 4 -20.54 -17.30 -18.34
N VAL A 5 -20.86 -18.18 -17.40
CA VAL A 5 -20.27 -18.17 -16.06
C VAL A 5 -18.78 -18.36 -16.25
N ILE A 6 -17.99 -17.32 -15.99
CA ILE A 6 -16.54 -17.37 -16.12
C ILE A 6 -16.03 -18.48 -15.18
N PRO A 7 -15.46 -19.58 -15.71
CA PRO A 7 -15.07 -20.71 -14.89
C PRO A 7 -13.88 -20.33 -13.98
N TYR A 8 -13.80 -20.98 -12.81
CA TYR A 8 -12.68 -20.86 -11.83
C TYR A 8 -12.49 -19.50 -11.11
N MET A 9 -13.53 -18.66 -11.06
CA MET A 9 -13.53 -17.46 -10.20
C MET A 9 -13.60 -17.81 -8.70
N VAL A 10 -14.28 -18.90 -8.36
CA VAL A 10 -14.48 -19.38 -6.98
C VAL A 10 -13.83 -20.75 -6.77
N LYS A 11 -13.92 -21.64 -7.77
CA LYS A 11 -13.33 -22.98 -7.71
C LYS A 11 -11.85 -22.95 -8.10
N PRO A 12 -10.97 -23.69 -7.40
CA PRO A 12 -9.57 -23.86 -7.79
C PRO A 12 -9.44 -24.37 -9.22
N HIS A 13 -8.49 -23.82 -9.99
CA HIS A 13 -8.17 -24.34 -11.31
C HIS A 13 -7.46 -25.71 -11.16
N PRO A 14 -7.78 -26.72 -11.99
CA PRO A 14 -7.27 -28.09 -11.83
C PRO A 14 -5.74 -28.21 -11.96
N VAL A 15 -5.09 -27.26 -12.65
CA VAL A 15 -3.62 -27.26 -12.84
C VAL A 15 -2.89 -26.44 -11.77
N THR A 16 -3.42 -25.29 -11.35
CA THR A 16 -2.72 -24.38 -10.42
C THR A 16 -3.18 -24.56 -8.97
N GLY A 17 -4.28 -25.26 -8.72
CA GLY A 17 -4.86 -25.42 -7.39
C GLY A 17 -5.37 -24.11 -6.77
N LEU A 18 -5.39 -23.01 -7.53
CA LEU A 18 -5.78 -21.68 -7.06
C LEU A 18 -6.90 -21.10 -7.92
N PRO A 19 -7.80 -20.28 -7.35
CA PRO A 19 -8.73 -19.47 -8.13
C PRO A 19 -7.99 -18.50 -9.05
N ASN A 20 -8.54 -18.20 -10.23
CA ASN A 20 -7.91 -17.32 -11.22
C ASN A 20 -7.61 -15.92 -10.65
N GLY A 21 -8.47 -15.40 -9.78
CA GLY A 21 -8.25 -14.10 -9.12
C GLY A 21 -7.03 -14.08 -8.20
N LYS A 22 -6.74 -15.19 -7.50
CA LYS A 22 -5.55 -15.30 -6.64
C LYS A 22 -4.27 -15.36 -7.47
N PHE A 23 -4.30 -16.10 -8.58
CA PHE A 23 -3.14 -16.13 -9.48
C PHE A 23 -2.86 -14.76 -10.10
N GLY A 24 -3.92 -14.05 -10.55
CA GLY A 24 -3.80 -12.70 -11.12
C GLY A 24 -3.22 -11.69 -10.14
N ILE A 25 -3.65 -11.70 -8.87
CA ILE A 25 -3.10 -10.77 -7.87
C ILE A 25 -1.63 -11.08 -7.59
N TRP A 26 -1.22 -12.34 -7.47
CA TRP A 26 0.20 -12.69 -7.27
C TRP A 26 1.10 -12.25 -8.42
N LEU A 27 0.62 -12.38 -9.66
CA LEU A 27 1.35 -11.91 -10.84
C LEU A 27 1.50 -10.38 -10.82
N PHE A 28 0.41 -9.65 -10.51
CA PHE A 28 0.44 -8.20 -10.35
C PHE A 28 1.37 -7.76 -9.21
N LEU A 29 1.33 -8.42 -8.05
CA LEU A 29 2.25 -8.15 -6.94
C LEU A 29 3.71 -8.37 -7.35
N SER A 30 3.97 -9.39 -8.16
CA SER A 30 5.32 -9.67 -8.68
C SER A 30 5.83 -8.56 -9.60
N SER A 31 4.97 -7.99 -10.47
CA SER A 31 5.35 -6.84 -11.29
C SER A 31 5.63 -5.59 -10.46
N GLU A 32 4.86 -5.37 -9.37
CA GLU A 32 5.11 -4.25 -8.47
C GLU A 32 6.42 -4.40 -7.69
N VAL A 33 6.78 -5.61 -7.27
CA VAL A 33 8.11 -5.88 -6.66
C VAL A 33 9.23 -5.47 -7.63
N MET A 34 9.08 -5.77 -8.93
CA MET A 34 10.08 -5.39 -9.92
C MET A 34 10.14 -3.88 -10.14
N LEU A 35 8.98 -3.20 -10.18
CA LEU A 35 8.87 -1.75 -10.32
C LEU A 35 9.58 -1.02 -9.16
N PHE A 36 9.18 -1.33 -7.92
CA PHE A 36 9.82 -0.73 -6.75
C PHE A 36 11.28 -1.17 -6.61
N GLY A 37 11.59 -2.45 -6.89
CA GLY A 37 12.95 -2.97 -6.84
C GLY A 37 13.93 -2.22 -7.76
N ALA A 38 13.47 -1.86 -8.98
CA ALA A 38 14.26 -1.04 -9.89
C ALA A 38 14.52 0.36 -9.32
N LEU A 39 13.48 1.03 -8.80
CA LEU A 39 13.61 2.37 -8.21
C LEU A 39 14.50 2.39 -6.95
N PHE A 40 14.38 1.37 -6.09
CA PHE A 40 15.27 1.17 -4.94
C PHE A 40 16.72 0.94 -5.39
N SER A 41 16.94 0.16 -6.44
CA SER A 41 18.28 -0.06 -6.98
C SER A 41 18.88 1.23 -7.50
N SER A 42 18.10 2.07 -8.20
CA SER A 42 18.54 3.41 -8.63
C SER A 42 18.93 4.30 -7.45
N TYR A 43 18.14 4.29 -6.36
CA TYR A 43 18.47 5.02 -5.13
C TYR A 43 19.82 4.57 -4.54
N VAL A 44 20.03 3.27 -4.41
CA VAL A 44 21.27 2.70 -3.85
C VAL A 44 22.48 3.05 -4.71
N LEU A 45 22.35 3.03 -6.04
CA LEU A 45 23.46 3.40 -6.94
C LEU A 45 23.84 4.88 -6.79
N ILE A 46 22.85 5.78 -6.68
CA ILE A 46 23.11 7.21 -6.43
C ILE A 46 23.76 7.41 -5.06
N ARG A 47 23.27 6.70 -4.02
CA ARG A 47 23.80 6.74 -2.65
C ARG A 47 25.28 6.37 -2.58
N ILE A 48 25.70 5.32 -3.30
CA ILE A 48 27.09 4.83 -3.30
C ILE A 48 28.00 5.73 -4.16
N GLY A 49 27.45 6.36 -5.19
CA GLY A 49 28.19 7.23 -6.11
C GLY A 49 28.53 8.61 -5.53
N MET A 50 27.96 9.01 -4.39
CA MET A 50 28.16 10.32 -3.78
C MET A 50 29.06 10.22 -2.52
N PRO A 51 30.21 10.93 -2.46
CA PRO A 51 31.16 10.83 -1.35
C PRO A 51 30.68 11.50 -0.04
N HIS A 52 29.69 12.38 -0.12
CA HIS A 52 29.02 12.98 1.03
C HIS A 52 27.51 12.77 0.85
N TRP A 53 26.85 12.32 1.92
CA TRP A 53 25.42 12.09 1.90
C TRP A 53 24.81 12.30 3.28
N PRO A 54 23.69 13.04 3.37
CA PRO A 54 23.05 13.76 2.27
C PRO A 54 23.94 14.92 1.75
N PRO A 55 23.75 15.38 0.48
CA PRO A 55 24.54 16.47 -0.12
C PRO A 55 24.56 17.73 0.76
N GLU A 56 25.53 18.63 0.62
CA GLU A 56 25.52 19.89 1.40
C GLU A 56 24.26 20.72 1.04
N GLY A 57 23.30 20.81 1.97
CA GLY A 57 21.95 21.35 1.74
C GLY A 57 20.85 20.29 1.50
N GLY A 58 21.23 19.03 1.35
CA GLY A 58 20.37 17.85 1.39
C GLY A 58 20.08 17.47 2.84
N LEU A 59 18.79 17.36 3.16
CA LEU A 59 18.19 17.09 4.47
C LEU A 59 19.10 16.36 5.47
N SER A 60 19.80 17.11 6.32
CA SER A 60 20.24 16.61 7.62
C SER A 60 19.02 16.07 8.37
N SER A 61 19.24 15.10 9.25
CA SER A 61 18.30 14.46 10.18
C SER A 61 17.45 15.42 11.04
N GLU A 62 17.60 16.73 10.87
CA GLU A 62 16.84 17.81 11.50
C GLU A 62 15.56 18.19 10.72
N VAL A 63 15.50 18.01 9.39
CA VAL A 63 14.32 18.39 8.57
C VAL A 63 13.40 17.19 8.30
N LEU A 64 13.93 15.97 8.38
CA LEU A 64 13.15 14.73 8.33
C LEU A 64 12.85 14.28 9.76
N SER A 65 11.68 14.66 10.26
CA SER A 65 11.24 14.32 11.61
C SER A 65 10.96 12.82 11.73
N VAL A 66 12.00 12.06 12.10
CA VAL A 66 11.96 10.63 12.44
C VAL A 66 10.78 10.26 13.34
N PRO A 67 10.35 11.08 14.33
CA PRO A 67 9.16 10.78 15.13
C PRO A 67 7.86 10.71 14.32
N TRP A 68 7.63 11.64 13.39
CA TRP A 68 6.44 11.67 12.54
C TRP A 68 6.45 10.55 11.49
N GLY A 69 7.63 10.23 10.95
CA GLY A 69 7.81 9.06 10.08
C GLY A 69 7.59 7.74 10.81
N THR A 70 8.09 7.60 12.03
CA THR A 70 7.88 6.41 12.88
C THR A 70 6.42 6.25 13.26
N PHE A 71 5.74 7.35 13.60
CA PHE A 71 4.30 7.36 13.87
C PHE A 71 3.50 6.88 12.65
N ASN A 72 3.82 7.39 11.46
CA ASN A 72 3.18 6.95 10.21
C ASN A 72 3.39 5.46 9.92
N THR A 73 4.59 4.95 10.14
CA THR A 73 4.88 3.52 9.99
C THR A 73 4.08 2.68 10.99
N ALA A 74 3.96 3.12 12.25
CA ALA A 74 3.11 2.45 13.24
C ALA A 74 1.62 2.46 12.85
N VAL A 75 1.13 3.58 12.30
CA VAL A 75 -0.24 3.71 11.75
C VAL A 75 -0.47 2.70 10.61
N LEU A 76 0.48 2.57 9.68
CA LEU A 76 0.37 1.60 8.58
C LEU A 76 0.40 0.15 9.06
N ILE A 77 1.30 -0.21 9.97
CA ILE A 77 1.35 -1.56 10.55
C ILE A 77 0.03 -1.89 11.25
N THR A 78 -0.52 -0.92 12.00
CA THR A 78 -1.83 -1.07 12.65
C THR A 78 -2.94 -1.24 11.61
N SER A 79 -2.90 -0.47 10.52
CA SER A 79 -3.84 -0.60 9.40
C SER A 79 -3.80 -2.01 8.80
N SER A 80 -2.60 -2.57 8.60
CA SER A 80 -2.41 -3.95 8.15
C SER A 80 -3.10 -4.96 9.05
N ILE A 81 -2.93 -4.84 10.37
CA ILE A 81 -3.58 -5.74 11.34
C ILE A 81 -5.11 -5.63 11.23
N THR A 82 -5.64 -4.41 11.12
CA THR A 82 -7.10 -4.22 10.97
C THR A 82 -7.64 -4.85 9.69
N MET A 83 -6.87 -4.88 8.60
CA MET A 83 -7.27 -5.54 7.36
C MET A 83 -7.38 -7.06 7.51
N VAL A 84 -6.42 -7.69 8.21
CA VAL A 84 -6.50 -9.14 8.53
C VAL A 84 -7.72 -9.44 9.39
N LEU A 85 -8.00 -8.59 10.39
CA LEU A 85 -9.17 -8.74 11.26
C LEU A 85 -10.49 -8.54 10.49
N ALA A 86 -10.51 -7.67 9.49
CA ALA A 86 -11.66 -7.51 8.58
C ALA A 86 -11.89 -8.80 7.78
N TRP A 87 -10.85 -9.35 7.16
CA TRP A 87 -10.95 -10.62 6.43
C TRP A 87 -11.36 -11.79 7.33
N ALA A 88 -10.78 -11.89 8.54
CA ALA A 88 -11.16 -12.92 9.51
C ALA A 88 -12.63 -12.79 9.92
N SER A 89 -13.11 -11.56 10.11
CA SER A 89 -14.52 -11.29 10.43
C SER A 89 -15.47 -11.67 9.30
N CYS A 90 -15.05 -11.52 8.04
CA CYS A 90 -15.74 -12.09 6.88
C CYS A 90 -15.79 -13.61 6.98
N LYS A 91 -14.66 -14.29 7.19
CA LYS A 91 -14.62 -15.75 7.28
C LYS A 91 -15.49 -16.31 8.42
N MET A 92 -15.63 -15.55 9.52
CA MET A 92 -16.51 -15.88 10.67
C MET A 92 -17.99 -15.52 10.44
N GLY A 93 -18.37 -15.04 9.26
CA GLY A 93 -19.75 -14.71 8.92
C GLY A 93 -20.29 -13.41 9.53
N SER A 94 -19.42 -12.57 10.09
CA SER A 94 -19.82 -11.38 10.87
C SER A 94 -19.66 -10.07 10.09
N LEU A 95 -20.65 -9.74 9.28
CA LEU A 95 -20.69 -8.49 8.49
C LEU A 95 -20.48 -7.20 9.30
N PRO A 96 -21.10 -7.00 10.47
CA PRO A 96 -20.91 -5.77 11.24
C PRO A 96 -19.46 -5.57 11.67
N ARG A 97 -18.79 -6.64 12.11
CA ARG A 97 -17.37 -6.62 12.48
C ARG A 97 -16.48 -6.37 11.26
N PHE A 98 -16.77 -6.99 10.13
CA PHE A 98 -16.08 -6.69 8.86
C PHE A 98 -16.14 -5.19 8.52
N LYS A 99 -17.33 -4.58 8.56
CA LYS A 99 -17.48 -3.15 8.24
C LYS A 99 -16.72 -2.25 9.20
N MET A 100 -16.71 -2.58 10.49
CA MET A 100 -15.96 -1.85 11.50
C MET A 100 -14.46 -1.91 11.25
N TRP A 101 -13.89 -3.11 11.07
CA TRP A 101 -12.46 -3.30 10.85
C TRP A 101 -11.99 -2.72 9.50
N MET A 102 -12.75 -2.93 8.44
CA MET A 102 -12.47 -2.36 7.12
C MET A 102 -12.54 -0.82 7.13
N GLY A 103 -13.53 -0.26 7.85
CA GLY A 103 -13.63 1.18 8.07
C GLY A 103 -12.44 1.73 8.84
N ALA A 104 -11.95 0.99 9.85
CA ALA A 104 -10.74 1.35 10.59
C ALA A 104 -9.49 1.34 9.68
N THR A 105 -9.33 0.34 8.80
CA THR A 105 -8.25 0.29 7.81
C THR A 105 -8.24 1.53 6.90
N VAL A 106 -9.41 1.88 6.34
CA VAL A 106 -9.54 3.07 5.48
C VAL A 106 -9.24 4.35 6.24
N PHE A 107 -9.73 4.47 7.48
CA PHE A 107 -9.47 5.64 8.32
C PHE A 107 -7.98 5.81 8.63
N LEU A 108 -7.29 4.74 9.05
CA LEU A 108 -5.85 4.78 9.33
C LEU A 108 -5.04 5.13 8.08
N ALA A 109 -5.45 4.64 6.92
CA ALA A 109 -4.82 5.00 5.64
C ALA A 109 -4.98 6.48 5.29
N LEU A 110 -6.15 7.07 5.56
CA LEU A 110 -6.38 8.50 5.37
C LEU A 110 -5.52 9.33 6.34
N VAL A 111 -5.39 8.91 7.60
CA VAL A 111 -4.49 9.56 8.57
C VAL A 111 -3.05 9.57 8.03
N PHE A 112 -2.56 8.43 7.52
CA PHE A 112 -1.24 8.36 6.92
C PHE A 112 -1.06 9.36 5.76
N LEU A 113 -2.04 9.45 4.85
CA LEU A 113 -1.99 10.40 3.73
C LEU A 113 -2.01 11.85 4.19
N VAL A 114 -2.79 12.19 5.22
CA VAL A 114 -2.86 13.54 5.77
C VAL A 114 -1.52 13.94 6.39
N VAL A 115 -0.91 13.09 7.21
CA VAL A 115 0.40 13.39 7.80
C VAL A 115 1.45 13.54 6.71
N LYS A 116 1.41 12.69 5.66
CA LYS A 116 2.33 12.82 4.52
C LYS A 116 2.11 14.07 3.71
N TYR A 117 0.86 14.51 3.54
CA TYR A 117 0.54 15.75 2.88
C TYR A 117 1.14 16.95 3.62
N PHE A 118 1.04 16.99 4.95
CA PHE A 118 1.69 18.04 5.75
C PHE A 118 3.22 18.00 5.60
N GLU A 119 3.83 16.82 5.67
CA GLU A 119 5.27 16.66 5.49
C GLU A 119 5.75 17.12 4.10
N TYR A 120 4.94 16.89 3.06
CA TYR A 120 5.21 17.38 1.71
C TYR A 120 5.04 18.89 1.61
N SER A 121 3.94 19.45 2.15
CA SER A 121 3.66 20.89 2.11
C SER A 121 4.78 21.67 2.80
N ASP A 122 5.23 21.20 3.96
CA ASP A 122 6.35 21.82 4.67
C ASP A 122 7.64 21.79 3.82
N LYS A 123 7.91 20.71 3.07
CA LYS A 123 9.08 20.63 2.17
C LYS A 123 8.98 21.56 0.97
N PHE A 124 7.80 21.73 0.39
CA PHE A 124 7.58 22.68 -0.71
C PHE A 124 7.71 24.14 -0.26
N HIS A 125 7.36 24.46 1.00
CA HIS A 125 7.54 25.80 1.55
C HIS A 125 9.00 26.17 1.80
N HIS A 126 9.91 25.18 1.89
CA HIS A 126 11.35 25.39 2.03
C HIS A 126 12.10 25.31 0.68
N ASP A 127 11.42 25.50 -0.46
CA ASP A 127 11.99 25.50 -1.83
C ASP A 127 12.68 24.20 -2.27
N HIS A 128 12.41 23.07 -1.61
CA HIS A 128 12.95 21.76 -1.96
C HIS A 128 12.12 21.08 -3.05
N PHE A 129 12.34 21.51 -4.30
CA PHE A 129 11.67 20.92 -5.47
C PHE A 129 12.34 19.63 -5.95
N PRO A 130 11.61 18.76 -6.70
CA PRO A 130 12.20 17.59 -7.37
C PRO A 130 13.36 17.95 -8.33
N SER A 131 13.41 19.19 -8.81
CA SER A 131 14.46 19.70 -9.69
C SER A 131 15.72 20.18 -8.97
N HIS A 132 15.70 20.21 -7.63
CA HIS A 132 16.80 20.77 -6.84
C HIS A 132 17.98 19.80 -6.71
N ASP A 133 17.69 18.50 -6.58
CA ASP A 133 18.72 17.46 -6.49
C ASP A 133 18.18 16.12 -7.01
N ASN A 134 19.08 15.27 -7.51
CA ASN A 134 18.80 13.88 -7.87
C ASN A 134 18.23 13.09 -6.69
N PHE A 135 18.66 13.39 -5.46
CA PHE A 135 18.06 12.79 -4.25
C PHE A 135 16.58 13.15 -4.11
N PHE A 136 16.21 14.43 -4.26
CA PHE A 136 14.82 14.87 -4.20
C PHE A 136 13.98 14.24 -5.30
N ALA A 137 14.50 14.16 -6.53
CA ALA A 137 13.81 13.51 -7.65
C ALA A 137 13.45 12.05 -7.32
N VAL A 138 14.41 11.26 -6.81
CA VAL A 138 14.17 9.85 -6.47
C VAL A 138 13.31 9.71 -5.22
N TYR A 139 13.49 10.56 -4.20
CA TYR A 139 12.65 10.61 -3.01
C TYR A 139 11.18 10.82 -3.39
N PHE A 140 10.87 11.91 -4.10
CA PHE A 140 9.51 12.25 -4.50
C PHE A 140 8.89 11.19 -5.41
N LEU A 141 9.67 10.58 -6.30
CA LEU A 141 9.21 9.50 -7.17
C LEU A 141 8.84 8.26 -6.36
N LEU A 142 9.70 7.80 -5.44
CA LEU A 142 9.47 6.62 -4.61
C LEU A 142 8.27 6.80 -3.67
N THR A 143 8.26 7.88 -2.89
CA THR A 143 7.20 8.13 -1.91
C THR A 143 5.90 8.58 -2.57
N GLY A 144 5.97 9.27 -3.71
CA GLY A 144 4.80 9.67 -4.50
C GLY A 144 4.12 8.48 -5.18
N LEU A 145 4.89 7.60 -5.81
CA LEU A 145 4.38 6.36 -6.39
C LEU A 145 3.75 5.48 -5.31
N HIS A 146 4.40 5.35 -4.15
CA HIS A 146 3.84 4.62 -3.03
C HIS A 146 2.53 5.25 -2.50
N GLY A 147 2.48 6.58 -2.37
CA GLY A 147 1.25 7.30 -2.00
C GLY A 147 0.11 7.03 -2.98
N LEU A 148 0.39 6.98 -4.29
CA LEU A 148 -0.59 6.61 -5.32
C LEU A 148 -1.13 5.19 -5.10
N HIS A 149 -0.26 4.23 -4.76
CA HIS A 149 -0.68 2.86 -4.44
C HIS A 149 -1.60 2.77 -3.22
N ILE A 150 -1.33 3.55 -2.18
CA ILE A 150 -2.21 3.67 -1.00
C ILE A 150 -3.58 4.22 -1.43
N VAL A 151 -3.61 5.30 -2.21
CA VAL A 151 -4.87 5.87 -2.71
C VAL A 151 -5.65 4.84 -3.52
N GLY A 152 -4.99 4.10 -4.41
CA GLY A 152 -5.60 3.01 -5.17
C GLY A 152 -6.20 1.93 -4.26
N GLY A 153 -5.48 1.53 -3.21
CA GLY A 153 -5.98 0.57 -2.23
C GLY A 153 -7.18 1.11 -1.42
N ILE A 154 -7.17 2.39 -1.06
CA ILE A 154 -8.28 3.03 -0.33
C ILE A 154 -9.55 2.99 -1.18
N ILE A 155 -9.43 3.28 -2.48
CA ILE A 155 -10.54 3.23 -3.42
C ILE A 155 -11.12 1.81 -3.47
N VAL A 156 -10.27 0.79 -3.62
CA VAL A 156 -10.71 -0.62 -3.68
C VAL A 156 -11.36 -1.05 -2.35
N ASN A 157 -10.75 -0.74 -1.21
CA ASN A 157 -11.28 -1.11 0.11
C ASN A 157 -12.60 -0.39 0.42
N THR A 158 -12.72 0.89 0.05
CA THR A 158 -13.96 1.66 0.20
C THR A 158 -15.06 1.12 -0.71
N PHE A 159 -14.72 0.70 -1.93
CA PHE A 159 -15.65 0.05 -2.85
C PHE A 159 -16.15 -1.29 -2.30
N LEU A 160 -15.26 -2.11 -1.73
CA LEU A 160 -15.63 -3.37 -1.07
C LEU A 160 -16.49 -3.14 0.19
N LEU A 161 -16.21 -2.10 0.96
CA LEU A 161 -16.97 -1.71 2.15
C LEU A 161 -18.41 -1.29 1.80
N THR A 162 -18.56 -0.45 0.77
CA THR A 162 -19.86 0.13 0.39
C THR A 162 -20.66 -0.81 -0.52
N TRP A 163 -20.17 -1.06 -1.73
CA TRP A 163 -20.86 -1.83 -2.75
C TRP A 163 -20.70 -3.34 -2.54
N GLY A 164 -19.49 -3.77 -2.14
CA GLY A 164 -19.19 -5.18 -1.88
C GLY A 164 -20.01 -5.78 -0.74
N SER A 165 -20.37 -4.98 0.27
CA SER A 165 -21.23 -5.46 1.38
C SER A 165 -22.63 -5.93 0.95
N ARG A 166 -23.09 -5.55 -0.26
CA ARG A 166 -24.33 -6.07 -0.86
C ARG A 166 -24.15 -7.48 -1.42
N MET A 167 -22.97 -7.81 -1.95
CA MET A 167 -22.65 -9.14 -2.49
C MET A 167 -22.54 -10.23 -1.41
N TRP A 168 -22.33 -9.86 -0.15
CA TRP A 168 -22.37 -10.80 0.97
C TRP A 168 -23.68 -11.60 1.04
N LYS A 169 -24.80 -11.02 0.61
CA LYS A 169 -26.11 -11.69 0.62
C LYS A 169 -26.30 -12.69 -0.52
N THR A 170 -25.54 -12.57 -1.60
CA THR A 170 -25.70 -13.38 -2.81
C THR A 170 -24.64 -14.47 -2.93
N ASP A 171 -23.37 -14.18 -2.60
CA ASP A 171 -22.26 -15.14 -2.71
C ASP A 171 -21.15 -14.81 -1.68
N PRO A 172 -21.24 -15.36 -0.44
CA PRO A 172 -20.28 -15.09 0.62
C PRO A 172 -18.86 -15.56 0.32
N GLU A 173 -18.70 -16.66 -0.43
CA GLU A 173 -17.38 -17.23 -0.75
C GLU A 173 -16.64 -16.37 -1.77
N HIS A 174 -17.32 -15.94 -2.84
CA HIS A 174 -16.73 -15.04 -3.82
C HIS A 174 -16.36 -13.69 -3.19
N PHE A 175 -17.21 -13.15 -2.32
CA PHE A 175 -16.90 -11.92 -1.61
C PHE A 175 -15.67 -12.07 -0.70
N THR A 176 -15.57 -13.17 0.05
CA THR A 176 -14.42 -13.45 0.92
C THR A 176 -13.12 -13.57 0.13
N ASN A 177 -13.14 -14.22 -1.03
CA ASN A 177 -11.98 -14.30 -1.93
C ASN A 177 -11.54 -12.91 -2.46
N ARG A 178 -12.49 -12.01 -2.75
CA ARG A 178 -12.17 -10.63 -3.19
C ARG A 178 -11.54 -9.80 -2.06
N VAL A 179 -12.07 -9.92 -0.84
CA VAL A 179 -11.50 -9.25 0.34
C VAL A 179 -10.11 -9.78 0.65
N GLU A 180 -9.87 -11.09 0.49
CA GLU A 180 -8.53 -11.68 0.63
C GLU A 180 -7.55 -11.10 -0.39
N ASN A 181 -7.93 -11.02 -1.67
CA ASN A 181 -7.07 -10.45 -2.72
C ASN A 181 -6.76 -8.96 -2.46
N ALA A 182 -7.76 -8.18 -2.03
CA ALA A 182 -7.54 -6.79 -1.62
C ALA A 182 -6.63 -6.69 -0.39
N GLY A 183 -6.75 -7.63 0.55
CA GLY A 183 -5.86 -7.74 1.71
C GLY A 183 -4.41 -8.02 1.31
N LEU A 184 -4.19 -8.97 0.40
CA LEU A 184 -2.85 -9.26 -0.13
C LEU A 184 -2.21 -8.03 -0.78
N TYR A 185 -2.97 -7.27 -1.57
CA TYR A 185 -2.50 -5.99 -2.11
C TYR A 185 -2.16 -4.98 -1.01
N TRP A 186 -3.04 -4.82 -0.03
CA TRP A 186 -2.83 -3.87 1.07
C TRP A 186 -1.57 -4.20 1.88
N HIS A 187 -1.38 -5.46 2.25
CA HIS A 187 -0.18 -5.92 2.96
C HIS A 187 1.10 -5.71 2.15
N PHE A 188 1.03 -5.90 0.83
CA PHE A 188 2.18 -5.66 -0.03
C PHE A 188 2.57 -4.18 -0.03
N VAL A 189 1.59 -3.27 -0.16
CA VAL A 189 1.84 -1.83 -0.09
C VAL A 189 2.47 -1.48 1.27
N ASP A 190 1.92 -1.97 2.37
CA ASP A 190 2.49 -1.76 3.72
C ASP A 190 3.94 -2.27 3.82
N LEU A 191 4.24 -3.44 3.26
CA LEU A 191 5.59 -4.03 3.24
C LEU A 191 6.58 -3.14 2.48
N VAL A 192 6.20 -2.60 1.32
CA VAL A 192 7.05 -1.65 0.57
C VAL A 192 7.39 -0.43 1.43
N TRP A 193 6.44 0.08 2.20
CA TRP A 193 6.68 1.22 3.09
C TRP A 193 7.68 0.90 4.20
N ILE A 194 7.60 -0.31 4.78
CA ILE A 194 8.52 -0.77 5.83
C ILE A 194 9.97 -0.79 5.33
N PHE A 195 10.21 -1.02 4.04
CA PHE A 195 11.55 -0.88 3.44
C PHE A 195 11.89 0.56 3.04
N LEU A 196 10.91 1.32 2.53
CA LEU A 196 11.11 2.71 2.12
C LEU A 196 11.53 3.59 3.29
N PHE A 197 10.84 3.48 4.43
CA PHE A 197 11.06 4.34 5.58
C PHE A 197 12.52 4.27 6.09
N PRO A 198 13.09 3.10 6.44
CA PRO A 198 14.50 3.03 6.83
C PRO A 198 15.45 3.48 5.72
N SER A 199 15.18 3.13 4.46
CA SER A 199 16.08 3.47 3.35
C SER A 199 16.21 4.97 3.09
N LEU A 200 15.13 5.73 3.30
CA LEU A 200 15.07 7.16 3.00
C LEU A 200 15.22 8.04 4.25
N TYR A 201 14.81 7.55 5.43
CA TYR A 201 14.80 8.33 6.67
C TYR A 201 15.97 7.99 7.60
N LEU A 202 16.58 6.80 7.49
CA LEU A 202 17.65 6.33 8.39
C LEU A 202 19.01 6.12 7.71
N LEU A 203 19.03 5.88 6.39
CA LEU A 203 20.23 5.62 5.58
C LEU A 203 20.56 6.81 4.66
#